data_AF-A0A2S8EX82-F1
#
_entry.id   AF-A0A2S8EX82-F1
#
_cell.length_a   1.000
_cell.length_b   1.000
_cell.length_c   1.000
_cell.angle_alpha   90.00
_cell.angle_beta   90.00
_cell.angle_gamma   90.00
#
_symmetry.space_group_name_H-M   'P 1'
#
loop_
_entity.id
_entity.type
_entity.pdbx_description
1 polymer ?
#
loop_
_entity_poly.entity_id
_entity_poly.type
_entity_poly.pdbx_seq_one_letter_code
_entity_poly.pdbx_strand_id
1 'polypeptide(L)'
;MAETPFTFDASDAQTPEEWLLRMDEIGEELGYFEPLGETHAALFIDDAPTLLVTFETVESIRNDSPEQLPLGARIARGKGWSHLCVMASQQSWYRDPSVWGYFDRLVDDAFFEDFDRVVFYGAGMGGYAAAAFSVSAPGATVLALAPQATLTPDLAGWDQRFAGFRRLDFTSRYGFAPDMTEGAGDVFILHDPTRSYDAMHAALFHRPYVRRLRCPHLGANIEAEFAKMGILEDLIRAACEGRLEPGEFHRLYRARRRHAPYLIRLAGRAQAAGRAGLTRMACRRALEMQDHPRLRRMLAWAESELGLAGAGA
;
A
#
# COMPACT_ATOMS: atom_id res chain seq x y z
N MET A 1 35.35 -13.20 -9.95
CA MET A 1 34.88 -12.03 -10.72
C MET A 1 33.67 -11.53 -9.98
N ALA A 2 33.72 -10.32 -9.41
CA ALA A 2 32.51 -9.70 -8.89
C ALA A 2 31.68 -9.34 -10.12
N GLU A 3 30.56 -10.03 -10.34
CA GLU A 3 29.57 -9.61 -11.31
C GLU A 3 29.16 -8.19 -10.96
N THR A 4 29.26 -7.29 -11.93
CA THR A 4 28.66 -5.97 -11.83
C THR A 4 27.16 -6.22 -11.59
N PRO A 5 26.57 -5.75 -10.47
CA PRO A 5 25.14 -5.97 -10.26
C PRO A 5 24.39 -5.36 -11.43
N PHE A 6 23.59 -6.19 -12.11
CA PHE A 6 22.75 -5.74 -13.21
C PHE A 6 21.89 -4.59 -12.68
N THR A 7 22.08 -3.41 -13.25
CA THR A 7 21.38 -2.21 -12.79
C THR A 7 20.10 -2.13 -13.61
N PHE A 8 19.01 -2.65 -13.05
CA PHE A 8 17.69 -2.55 -13.66
C PHE A 8 17.32 -1.07 -13.81
N ASP A 9 16.98 -0.67 -15.03
CA ASP A 9 16.50 0.67 -15.33
C ASP A 9 15.58 0.59 -16.55
N ALA A 10 14.30 0.91 -16.34
CA ALA A 10 13.30 0.99 -17.41
C ALA A 10 12.92 2.46 -17.69
N SER A 11 13.71 3.42 -17.19
CA SER A 11 13.42 4.85 -17.32
C SER A 11 13.60 5.39 -18.73
N ASP A 12 14.31 4.67 -19.58
CA ASP A 12 14.53 5.03 -20.98
C ASP A 12 13.30 4.77 -21.88
N ALA A 13 12.37 3.93 -21.43
CA ALA A 13 11.12 3.63 -22.13
C ALA A 13 10.19 4.86 -22.18
N GLN A 14 9.85 5.27 -23.40
CA GLN A 14 8.99 6.43 -23.65
C GLN A 14 7.52 6.01 -23.75
N THR A 15 7.23 4.82 -24.30
CA THR A 15 5.87 4.29 -24.45
C THR A 15 5.54 3.17 -23.45
N PRO A 16 4.25 2.90 -23.16
CA PRO A 16 3.85 1.72 -22.41
C PRO A 16 4.35 0.40 -23.02
N GLU A 17 4.38 0.30 -24.34
CA GLU A 17 4.82 -0.90 -25.06
C GLU A 17 6.33 -1.11 -24.91
N GLU A 18 7.13 -0.05 -25.06
CA GLU A 18 8.58 -0.10 -24.78
C GLU A 18 8.85 -0.48 -23.33
N TRP A 19 8.05 0.04 -22.40
CA TRP A 19 8.20 -0.28 -20.98
C TRP A 19 7.89 -1.76 -20.69
N LEU A 20 6.87 -2.33 -21.34
CA LEU A 20 6.58 -3.76 -21.23
C LEU A 20 7.71 -4.62 -21.80
N LEU A 21 8.32 -4.22 -22.92
CA LEU A 21 9.51 -4.90 -23.46
C LEU A 21 10.68 -4.86 -22.47
N ARG A 22 10.89 -3.74 -21.76
CA ARG A 22 11.90 -3.68 -20.68
C ARG A 22 11.59 -4.63 -19.54
N MET A 23 10.31 -4.78 -19.17
CA MET A 23 9.92 -5.75 -18.13
C MET A 23 10.16 -7.18 -18.60
N ASP A 24 9.92 -7.46 -19.88
CA ASP A 24 10.18 -8.76 -20.50
C ASP A 24 11.68 -9.10 -20.47
N GLU A 25 12.54 -8.17 -20.90
CA GLU A 25 14.00 -8.30 -20.84
C GLU A 25 14.50 -8.57 -19.40
N ILE A 26 13.97 -7.84 -18.40
CA ILE A 26 14.30 -8.07 -16.99
C ILE A 26 13.83 -9.46 -16.54
N GLY A 27 12.64 -9.87 -16.97
CA GLY A 27 12.08 -11.18 -16.66
C GLY A 27 12.91 -12.32 -17.24
N GLU A 28 13.31 -12.24 -18.51
CA GLU A 28 14.14 -13.26 -19.18
C GLU A 28 15.48 -13.49 -18.48
N GLU A 29 16.06 -12.45 -17.87
CA GLU A 29 17.34 -12.56 -17.18
C GLU A 29 17.23 -13.09 -15.75
N LEU A 30 16.18 -12.69 -15.01
CA LEU A 30 16.10 -12.91 -13.56
C LEU A 30 15.01 -13.87 -13.10
N GLY A 31 14.14 -14.31 -13.99
CA GLY A 31 13.01 -15.17 -13.63
C GLY A 31 12.08 -15.33 -14.83
N TYR A 32 10.96 -14.62 -14.84
CA TYR A 32 10.11 -14.55 -16.02
C TYR A 32 9.21 -13.30 -16.05
N PHE A 33 8.72 -13.00 -17.24
CA PHE A 33 7.62 -12.08 -17.47
C PHE A 33 6.49 -12.83 -18.20
N GLU A 34 5.25 -12.72 -17.71
CA GLU A 34 4.09 -13.40 -18.29
C GLU A 34 2.93 -12.40 -18.48
N PRO A 35 2.48 -12.13 -19.71
CA PRO A 35 1.22 -11.43 -19.96
C PRO A 35 0.03 -12.22 -19.42
N LEU A 36 -0.83 -11.57 -18.63
CA LEU A 36 -2.02 -12.16 -18.01
C LEU A 36 -3.27 -11.53 -18.63
N GLY A 37 -3.72 -12.06 -19.76
CA GLY A 37 -4.81 -11.46 -20.53
C GLY A 37 -4.38 -10.14 -21.18
N GLU A 38 -5.34 -9.24 -21.42
CA GLU A 38 -5.08 -8.00 -22.17
C GLU A 38 -4.53 -6.86 -21.30
N THR A 39 -4.79 -6.86 -19.99
CA THR A 39 -4.54 -5.69 -19.13
C THR A 39 -3.73 -5.97 -17.87
N HIS A 40 -3.14 -7.16 -17.77
CA HIS A 40 -2.30 -7.55 -16.64
C HIS A 40 -1.05 -8.26 -17.11
N ALA A 41 -0.04 -8.29 -16.26
CA ALA A 41 1.17 -9.07 -16.45
C ALA A 41 1.75 -9.46 -15.08
N ALA A 42 2.49 -10.56 -15.04
CA ALA A 42 3.32 -10.96 -13.91
C ALA A 42 4.80 -10.75 -14.27
N LEU A 43 5.56 -10.20 -13.33
CA LEU A 43 7.03 -10.19 -13.37
C LEU A 43 7.53 -10.94 -12.14
N PHE A 44 8.30 -11.99 -12.33
CA PHE A 44 8.96 -12.73 -11.27
C PHE A 44 10.47 -12.58 -11.38
N ILE A 45 11.08 -12.22 -10.25
CA ILE A 45 12.53 -12.12 -10.04
C ILE A 45 12.89 -13.14 -8.95
N ASP A 46 13.83 -14.03 -9.25
CA ASP A 46 14.21 -15.12 -8.35
C ASP A 46 15.58 -14.89 -7.69
N ASP A 47 15.56 -14.60 -6.38
CA ASP A 47 16.77 -14.35 -5.58
C ASP A 47 16.80 -15.10 -4.22
N ALA A 48 15.65 -15.61 -3.73
CA ALA A 48 15.40 -16.49 -2.55
C ALA A 48 16.04 -16.08 -1.19
N PRO A 49 15.52 -16.50 -0.01
CA PRO A 49 14.40 -17.42 0.26
C PRO A 49 13.11 -16.71 0.67
N THR A 50 13.08 -15.38 0.70
CA THR A 50 11.85 -14.62 0.98
C THR A 50 11.23 -14.16 -0.33
N LEU A 51 9.93 -14.40 -0.51
CA LEU A 51 9.14 -13.88 -1.62
C LEU A 51 8.30 -12.69 -1.18
N LEU A 52 8.51 -11.55 -1.82
CA LEU A 52 7.60 -10.41 -1.77
C LEU A 52 6.65 -10.49 -2.97
N VAL A 53 5.34 -10.56 -2.74
CA VAL A 53 4.30 -10.49 -3.76
C VAL A 53 3.66 -9.10 -3.71
N THR A 54 3.70 -8.34 -4.81
CA THR A 54 3.08 -7.01 -4.89
C THR A 54 2.01 -6.91 -5.96
N PHE A 55 1.00 -6.10 -5.70
CA PHE A 55 -0.04 -5.74 -6.67
C PHE A 55 0.05 -4.26 -6.97
N GLU A 56 0.55 -3.93 -8.15
CA GLU A 56 0.89 -2.56 -8.56
C GLU A 56 0.21 -2.17 -9.87
N THR A 57 0.09 -0.87 -10.14
CA THR A 57 -0.35 -0.40 -11.46
C THR A 57 0.83 0.08 -12.29
N VAL A 58 0.76 -0.11 -13.60
CA VAL A 58 1.76 0.45 -14.54
C VAL A 58 1.89 1.96 -14.33
N GLU A 59 0.79 2.67 -14.10
CA GLU A 59 0.79 4.11 -13.78
C GLU A 59 1.61 4.42 -12.51
N SER A 60 1.39 3.68 -11.42
CA SER A 60 2.13 3.90 -10.16
C SER A 60 3.61 3.60 -10.33
N ILE A 61 3.96 2.50 -11.00
CA ILE A 61 5.35 2.08 -11.22
C ILE A 61 6.11 3.17 -11.99
N ARG A 62 5.52 3.66 -13.08
CA ARG A 62 6.16 4.66 -13.95
C ARG A 62 6.25 6.05 -13.32
N ASN A 63 5.32 6.40 -12.43
CA ASN A 63 5.29 7.73 -11.80
C ASN A 63 6.08 7.82 -10.49
N ASP A 64 6.12 6.74 -9.71
CA ASP A 64 6.67 6.76 -8.35
C ASP A 64 8.12 6.25 -8.28
N SER A 65 8.61 5.62 -9.35
CA SER A 65 10.00 5.13 -9.45
C SER A 65 10.79 5.89 -10.52
N PRO A 66 11.92 6.53 -10.18
CA PRO A 66 12.84 7.10 -11.17
C PRO A 66 13.30 6.06 -12.20
N GLU A 67 13.59 4.84 -11.76
CA GLU A 67 13.98 3.71 -12.62
C GLU A 67 12.79 3.03 -13.33
N GLN A 68 11.56 3.50 -13.10
CA GLN A 68 10.31 2.90 -13.56
C GLN A 68 10.20 1.38 -13.26
N LEU A 69 10.65 0.95 -12.08
CA LEU A 69 10.59 -0.44 -11.61
C LEU A 69 9.49 -0.63 -10.56
N PRO A 70 8.91 -1.84 -10.46
CA PRO A 70 8.04 -2.19 -9.35
C PRO A 70 8.64 -1.86 -7.99
N LEU A 71 7.82 -1.33 -7.08
CA LEU A 71 8.23 -1.02 -5.71
C LEU A 71 8.84 -2.24 -5.03
N GLY A 72 8.22 -3.40 -5.19
CA GLY A 72 8.72 -4.63 -4.59
C GLY A 72 10.08 -5.05 -5.12
N ALA A 73 10.35 -4.89 -6.41
CA ALA A 73 11.65 -5.23 -7.02
C ALA A 73 12.77 -4.37 -6.43
N ARG A 74 12.51 -3.06 -6.23
CA ARG A 74 13.48 -2.14 -5.60
C ARG A 74 13.78 -2.51 -4.16
N ILE A 75 12.77 -2.93 -3.40
CA ILE A 75 12.92 -3.36 -2.00
C ILE A 75 13.68 -4.69 -1.93
N ALA A 76 13.33 -5.64 -2.79
CA ALA A 76 13.84 -7.01 -2.79
C ALA A 76 15.31 -7.08 -3.22
N ARG A 77 15.70 -6.33 -4.26
CA ARG A 77 17.08 -6.26 -4.79
C ARG A 77 18.12 -5.96 -3.71
N GLY A 78 17.83 -5.08 -2.77
CA GLY A 78 18.77 -4.71 -1.70
C GLY A 78 18.96 -5.78 -0.61
N LYS A 79 18.23 -6.89 -0.70
CA LYS A 79 18.11 -7.91 0.36
C LYS A 79 18.30 -9.34 -0.11
N GLY A 80 18.42 -9.57 -1.43
CA GLY A 80 18.43 -10.91 -2.00
C GLY A 80 17.11 -11.61 -1.67
N TRP A 81 15.98 -11.01 -2.07
CA TRP A 81 14.65 -11.59 -1.92
C TRP A 81 14.07 -11.79 -3.31
N SER A 82 13.31 -12.87 -3.50
CA SER A 82 12.50 -13.02 -4.70
C SER A 82 11.34 -12.03 -4.67
N HIS A 83 10.90 -11.58 -5.84
CA HIS A 83 9.79 -10.66 -6.00
C HIS A 83 8.86 -11.13 -7.10
N LEU A 84 7.56 -11.18 -6.80
CA LEU A 84 6.50 -11.39 -7.78
C LEU A 84 5.62 -10.14 -7.84
N CYS A 85 5.69 -9.40 -8.95
CA CYS A 85 4.80 -8.29 -9.23
C CYS A 85 3.64 -8.73 -10.11
N VAL A 86 2.41 -8.51 -9.65
CA VAL A 86 1.22 -8.57 -10.51
C VAL A 86 0.81 -7.15 -10.86
N MET A 87 0.92 -6.83 -12.14
CA MET A 87 0.73 -5.48 -12.66
C MET A 87 -0.63 -5.35 -13.34
N ALA A 88 -1.27 -4.20 -13.17
CA ALA A 88 -2.48 -3.84 -13.89
C ALA A 88 -2.27 -2.54 -14.68
N SER A 89 -2.59 -2.55 -15.98
CA SER A 89 -2.56 -1.34 -16.82
C SER A 89 -3.78 -0.43 -16.62
N GLN A 90 -4.83 -0.94 -15.97
CA GLN A 90 -6.05 -0.23 -15.65
C GLN A 90 -6.65 -0.66 -14.30
N GLN A 91 -7.59 0.15 -13.78
CA GLN A 91 -8.40 -0.25 -12.65
C GLN A 91 -9.25 -1.47 -13.02
N SER A 92 -8.98 -2.59 -12.37
CA SER A 92 -9.56 -3.90 -12.68
C SER A 92 -9.82 -4.73 -11.43
N TRP A 93 -9.32 -4.27 -10.27
CA TRP A 93 -9.35 -5.01 -9.02
C TRP A 93 -8.72 -6.41 -9.12
N TYR A 94 -7.88 -6.64 -10.14
CA TYR A 94 -7.27 -7.95 -10.42
C TYR A 94 -8.32 -9.07 -10.54
N ARG A 95 -9.51 -8.73 -11.07
CA ARG A 95 -10.64 -9.66 -11.27
C ARG A 95 -10.68 -10.25 -12.68
N ASP A 96 -9.57 -10.21 -13.40
CA ASP A 96 -9.45 -10.87 -14.70
C ASP A 96 -9.24 -12.38 -14.50
N PRO A 97 -9.98 -13.25 -15.22
CA PRO A 97 -9.82 -14.71 -15.10
C PRO A 97 -8.39 -15.21 -15.36
N SER A 98 -7.60 -14.50 -16.17
CA SER A 98 -6.21 -14.85 -16.47
C SER A 98 -5.33 -14.71 -15.22
N VAL A 99 -5.63 -13.72 -14.36
CA VAL A 99 -4.95 -13.56 -13.06
C VAL A 99 -5.32 -14.69 -12.11
N TRP A 100 -6.59 -15.12 -12.09
CA TRP A 100 -7.01 -16.27 -11.27
C TRP A 100 -6.29 -17.54 -11.69
N GLY A 101 -6.32 -17.84 -13.00
CA GLY A 101 -5.66 -19.01 -13.56
C GLY A 101 -4.14 -19.01 -13.33
N TYR A 102 -3.51 -17.83 -13.29
CA TYR A 102 -2.11 -17.70 -12.92
C TYR A 102 -1.85 -18.14 -11.47
N PHE A 103 -2.58 -17.60 -10.50
CA PHE A 103 -2.43 -18.02 -9.10
C PHE A 103 -2.81 -19.48 -8.86
N ASP A 104 -3.80 -20.00 -9.59
CA ASP A 104 -4.15 -21.42 -9.52
C ASP A 104 -2.98 -22.31 -9.97
N ARG A 105 -2.31 -21.95 -11.06
CA ARG A 105 -1.11 -22.68 -11.52
C ARG A 105 0.02 -22.60 -10.49
N LEU A 106 0.27 -21.42 -9.89
CA LEU A 106 1.27 -21.29 -8.83
C LEU A 106 0.96 -22.21 -7.63
N VAL A 107 -0.31 -22.39 -7.29
CA VAL A 107 -0.72 -23.32 -6.24
C VAL A 107 -0.52 -24.78 -6.68
N ASP A 108 -0.97 -25.13 -7.89
CA ASP A 108 -0.86 -26.49 -8.42
C ASP A 108 0.60 -26.94 -8.57
N ASP A 109 1.49 -26.00 -8.91
CA ASP A 109 2.93 -26.22 -9.07
C ASP A 109 3.71 -26.11 -7.75
N ALA A 110 3.02 -25.92 -6.62
CA ALA A 110 3.62 -25.72 -5.29
C ALA A 110 4.65 -24.58 -5.21
N PHE A 111 4.54 -23.57 -6.09
CA PHE A 111 5.50 -22.47 -6.23
C PHE A 111 5.81 -21.76 -4.90
N PHE A 112 4.80 -21.57 -4.04
CA PHE A 112 4.99 -20.85 -2.78
C PHE A 112 5.75 -21.67 -1.72
N GLU A 113 5.89 -22.98 -1.90
CA GLU A 113 6.60 -23.87 -0.97
C GLU A 113 8.13 -23.74 -1.06
N ASP A 114 8.64 -23.16 -2.16
CA ASP A 114 10.07 -22.91 -2.37
C ASP A 114 10.61 -21.74 -1.52
N PHE A 115 9.73 -21.02 -0.81
CA PHE A 115 10.09 -19.84 -0.03
C PHE A 115 9.86 -20.06 1.47
N ASP A 116 10.86 -19.71 2.28
CA ASP A 116 10.77 -19.73 3.75
C ASP A 116 9.72 -18.73 4.28
N ARG A 117 9.46 -17.68 3.50
CA ARG A 117 8.53 -16.62 3.85
C ARG A 117 7.93 -15.98 2.62
N VAL A 118 6.61 -15.86 2.62
CA VAL A 118 5.86 -15.15 1.59
C VAL A 118 5.15 -13.94 2.21
N VAL A 119 5.26 -12.78 1.57
CA VAL A 119 4.61 -11.54 1.99
C VAL A 119 3.79 -10.95 0.84
N PHE A 120 2.49 -10.78 1.05
CA PHE A 120 1.60 -10.09 0.11
C PHE A 120 1.47 -8.62 0.49
N TYR A 121 1.74 -7.72 -0.44
CA TYR A 121 1.65 -6.27 -0.23
C TYR A 121 0.82 -5.58 -1.32
N GLY A 122 0.05 -4.57 -0.92
CA GLY A 122 -0.53 -3.60 -1.84
C GLY A 122 -1.36 -2.51 -1.16
N ALA A 123 -1.75 -1.50 -1.93
CA ALA A 123 -2.60 -0.40 -1.48
C ALA A 123 -3.87 -0.22 -2.33
N GLY A 124 -4.98 0.19 -1.70
CA GLY A 124 -6.26 0.37 -2.38
C GLY A 124 -6.73 -0.92 -3.06
N MET A 125 -6.85 -0.90 -4.39
CA MET A 125 -7.17 -2.12 -5.16
C MET A 125 -6.06 -3.17 -5.13
N GLY A 126 -4.79 -2.76 -5.03
CA GLY A 126 -3.68 -3.68 -4.80
C GLY A 126 -3.72 -4.25 -3.38
N GLY A 127 -4.20 -3.48 -2.41
CA GLY A 127 -4.42 -3.95 -1.04
C GLY A 127 -5.57 -4.96 -0.95
N TYR A 128 -6.63 -4.76 -1.74
CA TYR A 128 -7.68 -5.77 -1.95
C TYR A 128 -7.06 -7.06 -2.52
N ALA A 129 -6.28 -6.96 -3.59
CA ALA A 129 -5.68 -8.13 -4.25
C ALA A 129 -4.68 -8.85 -3.35
N ALA A 130 -3.83 -8.13 -2.63
CA ALA A 130 -2.89 -8.70 -1.66
C ALA A 130 -3.62 -9.58 -0.62
N ALA A 131 -4.77 -9.14 -0.12
CA ALA A 131 -5.59 -9.95 0.78
C ALA A 131 -6.33 -11.08 0.06
N ALA A 132 -6.93 -10.80 -1.10
CA ALA A 132 -7.71 -11.75 -1.89
C ALA A 132 -6.91 -12.95 -2.41
N PHE A 133 -5.65 -12.74 -2.82
CA PHE A 133 -4.81 -13.82 -3.35
C PHE A 133 -3.94 -14.48 -2.27
N SER A 134 -3.87 -13.94 -1.05
CA SER A 134 -3.04 -14.53 0.02
C SER A 134 -3.39 -15.96 0.39
N VAL A 135 -4.62 -16.41 0.14
CA VAL A 135 -5.04 -17.81 0.31
C VAL A 135 -4.22 -18.79 -0.52
N SER A 136 -3.57 -18.34 -1.61
CA SER A 136 -2.70 -19.18 -2.44
C SER A 136 -1.41 -19.60 -1.73
N ALA A 137 -1.03 -18.92 -0.64
CA ALA A 137 0.19 -19.19 0.11
C ALA A 137 -0.12 -19.26 1.62
N PRO A 138 -0.57 -20.43 2.12
CA PRO A 138 -0.81 -20.63 3.54
C PRO A 138 0.40 -20.22 4.40
N GLY A 139 0.15 -19.51 5.50
CA GLY A 139 1.18 -18.98 6.39
C GLY A 139 1.77 -17.62 5.97
N ALA A 140 1.42 -17.08 4.80
CA ALA A 140 1.93 -15.80 4.34
C ALA A 140 1.57 -14.62 5.26
N THR A 141 2.42 -13.60 5.28
CA THR A 141 2.09 -12.29 5.88
C THR A 141 1.37 -11.43 4.85
N VAL A 142 0.31 -10.74 5.25
CA VAL A 142 -0.42 -9.79 4.40
C VAL A 142 -0.26 -8.39 4.96
N LEU A 143 0.20 -7.44 4.14
CA LEU A 143 0.27 -6.02 4.45
C LEU A 143 -0.57 -5.23 3.45
N ALA A 144 -1.80 -4.87 3.83
CA ALA A 144 -2.73 -4.17 2.97
C ALA A 144 -3.03 -2.75 3.47
N LEU A 145 -2.79 -1.74 2.61
CA LEU A 145 -3.05 -0.34 2.91
C LEU A 145 -4.39 0.12 2.31
N ALA A 146 -5.29 0.60 3.15
CA ALA A 146 -6.65 1.04 2.79
C ALA A 146 -7.39 0.08 1.83
N PRO A 147 -7.38 -1.25 2.08
CA PRO A 147 -8.01 -2.19 1.16
C PRO A 147 -9.53 -2.02 1.17
N GLN A 148 -10.15 -2.22 0.01
CA GLN A 148 -11.57 -2.54 -0.05
C GLN A 148 -11.71 -4.03 0.25
N ALA A 149 -12.70 -4.42 1.04
CA ALA A 149 -12.96 -5.83 1.31
C ALA A 149 -13.64 -6.53 0.11
N THR A 150 -14.51 -5.78 -0.57
CA THR A 150 -15.27 -6.19 -1.76
C THR A 150 -15.94 -4.95 -2.35
N LEU A 151 -16.36 -5.01 -3.61
CA LEU A 151 -17.30 -4.05 -4.19
C LEU A 151 -18.70 -4.65 -4.44
N THR A 152 -18.99 -5.87 -3.96
CA THR A 152 -20.33 -6.46 -4.07
C THR A 152 -21.38 -5.51 -3.47
N PRO A 153 -22.40 -5.07 -4.23
CA PRO A 153 -23.37 -4.07 -3.77
C PRO A 153 -24.10 -4.44 -2.48
N ASP A 154 -24.38 -5.74 -2.26
CA ASP A 154 -25.10 -6.21 -1.08
C ASP A 154 -24.30 -6.02 0.23
N LEU A 155 -22.97 -6.05 0.15
CA LEU A 155 -22.08 -5.89 1.32
C LEU A 155 -21.46 -4.49 1.40
N ALA A 156 -21.12 -3.91 0.25
CA ALA A 156 -20.37 -2.66 0.12
C ALA A 156 -21.17 -1.56 -0.60
N GLY A 157 -22.50 -1.67 -0.68
CA GLY A 157 -23.37 -0.70 -1.35
C GLY A 157 -23.28 0.73 -0.81
N TRP A 158 -22.79 0.88 0.43
CA TRP A 158 -22.49 2.15 1.08
C TRP A 158 -21.26 2.88 0.49
N ASP A 159 -20.33 2.19 -0.18
CA ASP A 159 -19.17 2.81 -0.84
C ASP A 159 -19.49 3.16 -2.29
N GLN A 160 -19.61 4.46 -2.57
CA GLN A 160 -19.96 4.97 -3.90
C GLN A 160 -18.74 5.33 -4.76
N ARG A 161 -17.51 5.22 -4.22
CA ARG A 161 -16.28 5.65 -4.93
C ARG A 161 -16.03 4.87 -6.21
N PHE A 162 -16.41 3.59 -6.22
CA PHE A 162 -16.09 2.63 -7.27
C PHE A 162 -17.32 1.97 -7.87
N ALA A 163 -18.45 2.71 -7.93
CA ALA A 163 -19.72 2.17 -8.41
C ALA A 163 -19.63 1.54 -9.81
N GLY A 164 -18.77 2.08 -10.69
CA GLY A 164 -18.54 1.52 -12.02
C GLY A 164 -17.96 0.10 -12.03
N PHE A 165 -17.24 -0.30 -10.97
CA PHE A 165 -16.59 -1.61 -10.88
C PHE A 165 -17.45 -2.69 -10.20
N ARG A 166 -18.67 -2.35 -9.76
CA ARG A 166 -19.62 -3.30 -9.13
C ARG A 166 -20.08 -4.42 -10.07
N ARG A 167 -19.85 -4.27 -11.37
CA ARG A 167 -20.10 -5.31 -12.39
C ARG A 167 -19.09 -6.45 -12.37
N LEU A 168 -17.93 -6.25 -11.75
CA LEU A 168 -16.93 -7.30 -11.58
C LEU A 168 -17.41 -8.30 -10.52
N ASP A 169 -16.98 -9.55 -10.65
CA ASP A 169 -17.34 -10.61 -9.72
C ASP A 169 -16.41 -10.59 -8.50
N PHE A 170 -16.95 -10.29 -7.32
CA PHE A 170 -16.25 -10.34 -6.02
C PHE A 170 -16.79 -11.45 -5.11
N THR A 171 -17.47 -12.44 -5.68
CA THR A 171 -18.12 -13.54 -4.94
C THR A 171 -17.53 -14.91 -5.26
N SER A 172 -16.96 -15.08 -6.45
CA SER A 172 -16.25 -16.30 -6.83
C SER A 172 -14.79 -16.29 -6.35
N ARG A 173 -13.91 -17.02 -7.05
CA ARG A 173 -12.50 -17.27 -6.69
C ARG A 173 -11.79 -15.97 -6.32
N TYR A 174 -11.06 -15.97 -5.20
CA TYR A 174 -10.33 -14.80 -4.70
C TYR A 174 -11.24 -13.56 -4.49
N GLY A 175 -12.55 -13.74 -4.31
CA GLY A 175 -13.54 -12.66 -4.42
C GLY A 175 -13.65 -11.77 -3.19
N PHE A 176 -14.06 -12.33 -2.05
CA PHE A 176 -14.24 -11.57 -0.82
C PHE A 176 -12.95 -11.58 0.01
N ALA A 177 -12.17 -10.49 -0.08
CA ALA A 177 -10.82 -10.43 0.45
C ALA A 177 -10.68 -10.82 1.94
N PRO A 178 -11.58 -10.43 2.87
CA PRO A 178 -11.48 -10.88 4.26
C PRO A 178 -11.48 -12.40 4.44
N ASP A 179 -12.33 -13.12 3.72
CA ASP A 179 -12.40 -14.58 3.83
C ASP A 179 -11.20 -15.25 3.15
N MET A 180 -10.66 -14.63 2.09
CA MET A 180 -9.43 -15.11 1.43
C MET A 180 -8.15 -14.86 2.24
N THR A 181 -8.24 -14.25 3.42
CA THR A 181 -7.11 -14.23 4.36
C THR A 181 -7.10 -15.46 5.28
N GLU A 182 -8.05 -16.38 5.14
CA GLU A 182 -8.03 -17.66 5.86
C GLU A 182 -6.77 -18.45 5.49
N GLY A 183 -6.07 -18.96 6.52
CA GLY A 183 -4.79 -19.65 6.35
C GLY A 183 -3.56 -18.74 6.32
N ALA A 184 -3.71 -17.41 6.18
CA ALA A 184 -2.59 -16.48 6.32
C ALA A 184 -2.03 -16.48 7.76
N GLY A 185 -0.73 -16.20 7.91
CA GLY A 185 -0.06 -16.11 9.20
C GLY A 185 -0.44 -14.83 9.96
N ASP A 186 0.12 -13.70 9.52
CA ASP A 186 -0.16 -12.38 10.10
C ASP A 186 -0.77 -11.45 9.06
N VAL A 187 -1.93 -10.86 9.38
CA VAL A 187 -2.64 -9.95 8.46
C VAL A 187 -2.69 -8.54 9.03
N PHE A 188 -2.07 -7.58 8.36
CA PHE A 188 -2.02 -6.18 8.76
C PHE A 188 -2.88 -5.32 7.83
N ILE A 189 -3.95 -4.75 8.39
CA ILE A 189 -4.89 -3.88 7.65
C ILE A 189 -4.72 -2.45 8.14
N LEU A 190 -4.05 -1.62 7.35
CA LEU A 190 -3.77 -0.22 7.70
C LEU A 190 -4.84 0.67 7.09
N HIS A 191 -5.50 1.49 7.90
CA HIS A 191 -6.58 2.37 7.41
C HIS A 191 -6.65 3.66 8.22
N ASP A 192 -7.18 4.73 7.63
CA ASP A 192 -7.51 5.95 8.36
C ASP A 192 -8.93 5.82 8.94
N PRO A 193 -9.10 5.66 10.27
CA PRO A 193 -10.42 5.53 10.89
C PRO A 193 -11.29 6.79 10.77
N THR A 194 -10.74 7.92 10.31
CA THR A 194 -11.48 9.16 10.09
C THR A 194 -12.08 9.27 8.69
N ARG A 195 -11.77 8.30 7.82
CA ARG A 195 -12.36 8.10 6.51
C ARG A 195 -13.42 7.00 6.62
N SER A 196 -14.70 7.38 6.57
CA SER A 196 -15.80 6.43 6.83
C SER A 196 -15.74 5.17 5.98
N TYR A 197 -15.52 5.31 4.66
CA TYR A 197 -15.47 4.14 3.78
C TYR A 197 -14.27 3.23 4.06
N ASP A 198 -13.11 3.78 4.37
CA ASP A 198 -11.92 2.98 4.68
C ASP A 198 -12.08 2.27 6.04
N ALA A 199 -12.69 2.94 7.02
CA ALA A 199 -13.02 2.35 8.32
C ALA A 199 -14.04 1.22 8.20
N MET A 200 -15.07 1.37 7.36
CA MET A 200 -16.09 0.36 7.12
C MET A 200 -15.51 -0.87 6.40
N HIS A 201 -14.67 -0.69 5.38
CA HIS A 201 -13.99 -1.82 4.71
C HIS A 201 -13.05 -2.53 5.68
N ALA A 202 -12.22 -1.79 6.40
CA ALA A 202 -11.32 -2.37 7.41
C ALA A 202 -12.10 -3.09 8.53
N ALA A 203 -13.35 -2.71 8.80
CA ALA A 203 -14.19 -3.38 9.79
C ALA A 203 -14.59 -4.80 9.39
N LEU A 204 -14.66 -5.09 8.09
CA LEU A 204 -15.00 -6.42 7.56
C LEU A 204 -13.86 -7.43 7.76
N PHE A 205 -12.61 -6.96 7.90
CA PHE A 205 -11.48 -7.80 8.30
C PHE A 205 -11.45 -7.97 9.83
N HIS A 206 -12.18 -8.97 10.35
CA HIS A 206 -12.44 -9.09 11.79
C HIS A 206 -11.92 -10.38 12.46
N ARG A 207 -11.17 -11.22 11.74
CA ARG A 207 -10.66 -12.49 12.26
C ARG A 207 -9.55 -12.26 13.32
N PRO A 208 -9.31 -13.20 14.26
CA PRO A 208 -8.35 -12.98 15.37
C PRO A 208 -6.90 -12.73 14.95
N TYR A 209 -6.45 -13.31 13.83
CA TYR A 209 -5.11 -13.11 13.26
C TYR A 209 -4.96 -11.78 12.49
N VAL A 210 -6.05 -11.02 12.35
CA VAL A 210 -6.05 -9.71 11.69
C VAL A 210 -5.73 -8.59 12.69
N ARG A 211 -4.69 -7.83 12.39
CA ARG A 211 -4.27 -6.63 13.12
C ARG A 211 -4.65 -5.39 12.32
N ARG A 212 -5.73 -4.74 12.72
CA ARG A 212 -6.15 -3.45 12.14
C ARG A 212 -5.36 -2.30 12.75
N LEU A 213 -4.48 -1.71 11.97
CA LEU A 213 -3.56 -0.65 12.39
C LEU A 213 -4.09 0.72 11.93
N ARG A 214 -4.29 1.62 12.90
CA ARG A 214 -5.02 2.87 12.68
C ARG A 214 -4.08 4.01 12.30
N CYS A 215 -4.40 4.69 11.20
CA CYS A 215 -3.67 5.81 10.64
C CYS A 215 -4.52 7.11 10.66
N PRO A 216 -4.98 7.61 11.83
CA PRO A 216 -5.95 8.70 11.90
C PRO A 216 -5.43 9.97 11.23
N HIS A 217 -6.27 10.64 10.46
CA HIS A 217 -5.98 11.91 9.78
C HIS A 217 -4.89 11.85 8.71
N LEU A 218 -4.51 10.66 8.27
CA LEU A 218 -3.54 10.50 7.19
C LEU A 218 -4.16 10.82 5.83
N GLY A 219 -5.47 10.62 5.66
CA GLY A 219 -6.18 10.89 4.42
C GLY A 219 -6.44 9.64 3.58
N ALA A 220 -6.79 9.84 2.31
CA ALA A 220 -7.26 8.77 1.43
C ALA A 220 -6.13 7.95 0.79
N ASN A 221 -4.93 8.52 0.60
CA ASN A 221 -3.79 7.82 0.01
C ASN A 221 -2.72 7.58 1.09
N ILE A 222 -2.89 6.49 1.85
CA ILE A 222 -1.98 6.11 2.94
C ILE A 222 -0.59 5.78 2.41
N GLU A 223 -0.51 5.07 1.29
CA GLU A 223 0.73 4.65 0.65
C GLU A 223 1.61 5.84 0.29
N ALA A 224 1.08 6.83 -0.45
CA ALA A 224 1.85 8.02 -0.82
C ALA A 224 2.30 8.83 0.38
N GLU A 225 1.50 8.88 1.46
CA GLU A 225 1.89 9.57 2.69
C GLU A 225 2.99 8.79 3.44
N PHE A 226 2.96 7.46 3.40
CA PHE A 226 4.03 6.61 3.97
C PHE A 226 5.33 6.73 3.18
N ALA A 227 5.26 6.76 1.86
CA ALA A 227 6.41 7.00 0.99
C ALA A 227 7.05 8.36 1.28
N LYS A 228 6.24 9.43 1.36
CA LYS A 228 6.72 10.79 1.72
C LYS A 228 7.31 10.88 3.13
N MET A 229 6.83 10.05 4.06
CA MET A 229 7.39 9.95 5.41
C MET A 229 8.65 9.06 5.47
N GLY A 230 9.01 8.37 4.39
CA GLY A 230 10.13 7.44 4.35
C GLY A 230 9.90 6.17 5.17
N ILE A 231 8.66 5.77 5.42
CA ILE A 231 8.34 4.59 6.26
C ILE A 231 7.75 3.42 5.46
N LEU A 232 7.42 3.61 4.18
CA LEU A 232 6.75 2.58 3.38
C LEU A 232 7.62 1.35 3.18
N GLU A 233 8.84 1.55 2.66
CA GLU A 233 9.80 0.47 2.43
C GLU A 233 10.23 -0.19 3.73
N ASP A 234 10.40 0.57 4.82
CA ASP A 234 10.73 0.04 6.14
C ASP A 234 9.63 -0.89 6.68
N LEU A 235 8.35 -0.58 6.43
CA LEU A 235 7.23 -1.43 6.82
C LEU A 235 7.20 -2.73 6.02
N ILE A 236 7.36 -2.65 4.70
CA ILE A 236 7.40 -3.83 3.82
C ILE A 236 8.59 -4.71 4.20
N ARG A 237 9.77 -4.11 4.40
CA ARG A 237 10.98 -4.80 4.85
C ARG A 237 10.79 -5.47 6.21
N ALA A 238 10.12 -4.80 7.16
CA ALA A 238 9.80 -5.42 8.45
C ALA A 238 8.89 -6.64 8.29
N ALA A 239 7.95 -6.63 7.34
CA ALA A 239 7.10 -7.79 7.05
C ALA A 239 7.92 -8.95 6.45
N CYS A 240 8.75 -8.66 5.45
CA CYS A 240 9.65 -9.64 4.82
C CYS A 240 10.70 -10.20 5.79
N GLU A 241 11.12 -9.45 6.81
CA GLU A 241 12.04 -9.96 7.84
C GLU A 241 11.30 -10.65 9.01
N GLY A 242 9.97 -10.73 8.98
CA GLY A 242 9.16 -11.33 10.06
C GLY A 242 9.17 -10.54 11.37
N ARG A 243 9.47 -9.23 11.30
CA ARG A 243 9.56 -8.32 12.45
C ARG A 243 8.40 -7.34 12.53
N LEU A 244 7.48 -7.36 11.56
CA LEU A 244 6.34 -6.45 11.57
C LEU A 244 5.36 -6.88 12.65
N GLU A 245 5.18 -6.00 13.63
CA GLU A 245 4.18 -6.13 14.70
C GLU A 245 3.55 -4.75 14.97
N PRO A 246 2.42 -4.67 15.69
CA PRO A 246 1.81 -3.38 16.04
C PRO A 246 2.76 -2.40 16.73
N GLY A 247 3.69 -2.91 17.55
CA GLY A 247 4.70 -2.09 18.21
C GLY A 247 5.67 -1.44 17.21
N GLU A 248 6.17 -2.22 16.26
CA GLU A 248 7.08 -1.76 15.21
C GLU A 248 6.40 -0.76 14.28
N PHE A 249 5.18 -1.06 13.85
CA PHE A 249 4.37 -0.11 13.08
C PHE A 249 4.22 1.23 13.82
N HIS A 250 3.83 1.22 15.09
CA HIS A 250 3.64 2.45 15.84
C HIS A 250 4.94 3.23 16.08
N ARG A 251 6.09 2.54 16.11
CA ARG A 251 7.41 3.17 16.16
C ARG A 251 7.67 3.94 14.87
N LEU A 252 7.59 3.27 13.72
CA LEU A 252 7.77 3.88 12.39
C LEU A 252 6.75 5.00 12.14
N TYR A 253 5.48 4.78 12.47
CA TYR A 253 4.39 5.73 12.25
C TYR A 253 4.53 7.04 13.07
N ARG A 254 5.46 7.14 14.04
CA ARG A 254 5.77 8.42 14.70
C ARG A 254 6.38 9.44 13.75
N ALA A 255 6.92 9.02 12.59
CA ALA A 255 7.40 9.92 11.53
C ALA A 255 6.37 11.01 11.17
N ARG A 256 5.07 10.70 11.26
CA ARG A 256 3.97 11.67 11.04
C ARG A 256 4.04 12.94 11.87
N ARG A 257 4.69 12.90 13.04
CA ARG A 257 4.89 14.09 13.91
C ARG A 257 5.85 15.11 13.30
N ARG A 258 6.52 14.74 12.22
CA ARG A 258 7.42 15.57 11.41
C ARG A 258 6.93 15.73 9.96
N HIS A 259 5.68 15.39 9.69
CA HIS A 259 5.09 15.41 8.37
C HIS A 259 4.07 16.55 8.24
N ALA A 260 4.40 17.58 7.47
CA ALA A 260 3.59 18.81 7.39
C ALA A 260 2.13 18.56 6.93
N PRO A 261 1.85 17.77 5.87
CA PRO A 261 0.48 17.46 5.47
C PRO A 261 -0.37 16.85 6.59
N TYR A 262 0.19 15.93 7.38
CA TYR A 262 -0.49 15.33 8.53
C TYR A 262 -0.80 16.39 9.60
N LEU A 263 0.18 17.25 9.94
CA LEU A 263 -0.02 18.28 10.95
C LEU A 263 -1.04 19.35 10.53
N ILE A 264 -1.09 19.69 9.24
CA ILE A 264 -2.12 20.59 8.68
C ILE A 264 -3.51 19.97 8.84
N ARG A 265 -3.69 18.68 8.49
CA ARG A 265 -4.96 17.97 8.67
C ARG A 265 -5.36 17.88 10.16
N LEU A 266 -4.40 17.57 11.02
CA LEU A 266 -4.60 17.51 12.48
C LEU A 266 -5.03 18.86 13.05
N ALA A 267 -4.34 19.94 12.68
CA ALA A 267 -4.67 21.30 13.10
C ALA A 267 -6.08 21.69 12.62
N GLY A 268 -6.45 21.35 11.38
CA GLY A 268 -7.77 21.65 10.82
C GLY A 268 -8.88 20.94 11.58
N ARG A 269 -8.67 19.67 11.95
CA ARG A 269 -9.62 18.90 12.77
C ARG A 269 -9.71 19.42 14.20
N ALA A 270 -8.59 19.79 14.81
CA ALA A 270 -8.58 20.39 16.14
C ALA A 270 -9.33 21.73 16.16
N GLN A 271 -9.12 22.58 15.14
CA GLN A 271 -9.82 23.85 15.00
C GLN A 271 -11.33 23.66 14.83
N ALA A 272 -11.74 22.77 13.93
CA ALA A 272 -13.16 22.46 13.72
C ALA A 272 -13.85 21.93 14.98
N ALA A 273 -13.10 21.31 15.89
CA ALA A 273 -13.58 20.85 17.19
C ALA A 273 -13.49 21.91 18.31
N GLY A 274 -13.15 23.17 18.00
CA GLY A 274 -12.98 24.23 19.00
C GLY A 274 -11.79 24.05 19.95
N ARG A 275 -10.84 23.17 19.64
CA ARG A 275 -9.72 22.82 20.52
C ARG A 275 -8.53 23.74 20.29
N ALA A 276 -8.65 25.01 20.68
CA ALA A 276 -7.63 26.04 20.45
C ALA A 276 -6.21 25.63 20.89
N GLY A 277 -6.05 25.02 22.06
CA GLY A 277 -4.76 24.52 22.55
C GLY A 277 -4.10 23.50 21.62
N LEU A 278 -4.85 22.51 21.12
CA LEU A 278 -4.33 21.50 20.19
C LEU A 278 -4.02 22.12 18.82
N THR A 279 -4.89 23.01 18.34
CA THR A 279 -4.67 23.74 17.08
C THR A 279 -3.37 24.53 17.13
N ARG A 280 -3.15 25.29 18.21
CA ARG A 280 -1.90 26.06 18.40
C ARG A 280 -0.67 25.16 18.37
N MET A 281 -0.67 24.05 19.11
CA MET A 281 0.46 23.13 19.12
C MET A 281 0.75 22.53 17.74
N ALA A 282 -0.29 22.07 17.03
CA ALA A 282 -0.13 21.49 15.70
C ALA A 282 0.34 22.53 14.67
N CYS A 283 -0.23 23.76 14.70
CA CYS A 283 0.16 24.84 13.81
C CYS A 283 1.62 25.29 14.04
N ARG A 284 2.04 25.49 15.29
CA ARG A 284 3.43 25.86 15.60
C ARG A 284 4.40 24.82 15.05
N ARG A 285 4.13 23.53 15.33
CA ARG A 285 4.98 22.45 14.85
C ARG A 285 5.00 22.36 13.32
N ALA A 286 3.88 22.57 12.65
CA ALA A 286 3.82 22.54 11.19
C ALA A 286 4.58 23.73 10.55
N LEU A 287 4.48 24.92 11.14
CA LEU A 287 5.17 26.13 10.67
C LEU A 287 6.70 26.05 10.80
N GLU A 288 7.22 25.24 11.73
CA GLU A 288 8.67 24.94 11.80
C GLU A 288 9.18 24.16 10.56
N MET A 289 8.29 23.49 9.83
CA MET A 289 8.66 22.65 8.67
C MET A 289 8.32 23.33 7.35
N GLN A 290 7.17 23.99 7.29
CA GLN A 290 6.66 24.60 6.07
C GLN A 290 5.89 25.86 6.41
N ASP A 291 6.31 26.99 5.85
CA ASP A 291 5.52 28.20 5.93
C ASP A 291 4.27 28.08 5.07
N HIS A 292 3.11 28.37 5.65
CA HIS A 292 1.82 28.21 4.98
C HIS A 292 0.81 29.26 5.49
N PRO A 293 0.22 30.11 4.64
CA PRO A 293 -0.68 31.18 5.05
C PRO A 293 -1.89 30.69 5.88
N ARG A 294 -2.44 29.53 5.52
CA ARG A 294 -3.53 28.90 6.28
C ARG A 294 -3.11 28.54 7.71
N LEU A 295 -1.89 28.03 7.91
CA LEU A 295 -1.41 27.68 9.25
C LEU A 295 -1.23 28.92 10.12
N ARG A 296 -0.73 30.02 9.56
CA ARG A 296 -0.63 31.31 10.27
C ARG A 296 -2.00 31.84 10.71
N ARG A 297 -3.00 31.79 9.82
CA ARG A 297 -4.38 32.19 10.17
C ARG A 297 -4.99 31.31 11.27
N MET A 298 -4.76 30.00 11.20
CA MET A 298 -5.25 29.06 12.21
C MET A 298 -4.55 29.25 13.55
N LEU A 299 -3.24 29.55 13.54
CA LEU A 299 -2.49 29.87 14.74
C LEU A 299 -3.00 31.17 15.38
N ALA A 300 -3.19 32.23 14.60
CA ALA A 300 -3.74 33.50 15.08
C ALA A 300 -5.14 33.33 15.69
N TRP A 301 -6.02 32.56 15.05
CA TRP A 301 -7.31 32.17 15.63
C TRP A 301 -7.13 31.47 16.98
N ALA A 302 -6.27 30.45 17.04
CA ALA A 302 -6.05 29.69 18.26
C ALA A 302 -5.44 30.54 19.39
N GLU A 303 -4.57 31.49 19.07
CA GLU A 303 -3.98 32.42 20.03
C GLU A 303 -4.99 33.44 20.55
N SER A 304 -5.90 33.93 19.69
CA SER A 304 -7.02 34.78 20.11
C SER A 304 -7.96 34.04 21.08
N GLU A 305 -8.37 32.82 20.75
CA GLU A 305 -9.25 32.00 21.62
C GLU A 305 -8.61 31.68 22.98
N LEU A 306 -7.28 31.61 23.05
CA LEU A 306 -6.54 31.37 24.29
C LEU A 306 -6.22 32.66 25.06
N GLY A 307 -6.62 33.83 24.56
CA GLY A 307 -6.26 35.13 25.17
C GLY A 307 -4.75 35.45 25.08
N LEU A 308 -4.05 34.86 24.12
CA LEU A 308 -2.61 35.04 23.88
C LEU A 308 -2.31 36.09 22.79
N ALA A 309 -3.34 36.71 22.20
CA ALA A 309 -3.18 37.74 21.19
C ALA A 309 -2.44 38.96 21.77
N GLY A 310 -1.16 39.12 21.39
CA GLY A 310 -0.30 40.24 21.81
C GLY A 310 0.98 39.86 22.55
N ALA A 311 1.23 38.59 22.87
CA ALA A 311 2.42 38.16 23.63
C ALA A 311 3.69 37.93 22.78
N GLY A 312 3.75 38.46 21.56
CA GLY A 312 4.83 38.18 20.61
C GLY A 312 5.10 39.32 19.63
N ALA A 313 5.20 40.54 20.15
CA ALA A 313 5.96 41.62 19.51
C ALA A 313 7.38 41.61 20.06
#